data_AF-A0A9E3DDF4-F1
#
_entry.id   AF-A0A9E3DDF4-F1
#
_cell.length_a   1.000
_cell.length_b   1.000
_cell.length_c   1.000
_cell.angle_alpha   90.00
_cell.angle_beta   90.00
_cell.angle_gamma   90.00
#
_symmetry.space_group_name_H-M   'P 1'
#
loop_
_entity.id
_entity.type
_entity.pdbx_description
1 polymer ?
#
loop_
_entity_poly.entity_id
_entity_poly.type
_entity_poly.pdbx_seq_one_letter_code
_entity_poly.pdbx_strand_id
1 'polypeptide(L)'
;MPDDEKATLDDFHKAVNMTAQELEKWLATDESKSVGQKQGDTEATGHASGRRIVKLLRTKRSDLTGDDYAHMRKVAGYASRHLAQRPKGDIDDSPWRYSLMNWGHDPTKS
;
A
#
# COMPACT_ATOMS: atom_id res chain seq x y z
N MET A 1 4.62 22.47 -4.66
CA MET A 1 6.02 22.95 -4.63
C MET A 1 6.95 21.74 -4.59
N PRO A 2 8.22 21.83 -5.05
CA PRO A 2 9.19 20.73 -4.99
C PRO A 2 9.38 20.13 -3.58
N ASP A 3 9.21 20.95 -2.54
CA ASP A 3 9.31 20.52 -1.15
C ASP A 3 8.15 19.60 -0.73
N ASP A 4 6.94 19.83 -1.25
CA ASP A 4 5.76 18.99 -0.99
C ASP A 4 5.90 17.60 -1.62
N GLU A 5 6.53 17.53 -2.79
CA GLU A 5 6.80 16.29 -3.51
C GLU A 5 7.85 15.44 -2.79
N LYS A 6 8.90 16.08 -2.27
CA LYS A 6 9.91 15.40 -1.46
C LYS A 6 9.30 14.82 -0.19
N ALA A 7 8.55 15.63 0.57
CA ALA A 7 7.87 15.15 1.78
C ALA A 7 6.91 13.99 1.47
N THR A 8 6.18 14.07 0.36
CA THR A 8 5.28 13.00 -0.09
C THR A 8 6.03 11.69 -0.38
N LEU A 9 7.19 11.77 -1.04
CA LEU A 9 8.03 10.59 -1.30
C LEU A 9 8.57 9.99 -0.01
N ASP A 10 9.06 10.82 0.90
CA ASP A 10 9.61 10.37 2.17
C ASP A 10 8.52 9.66 3.01
N ASP A 11 7.31 10.20 3.06
CA ASP A 11 6.18 9.59 3.78
C ASP A 11 5.68 8.31 3.11
N PHE A 12 5.70 8.27 1.77
CA PHE A 12 5.38 7.06 1.02
C PHE A 12 6.39 5.94 1.30
N HIS A 13 7.68 6.23 1.28
CA HIS A 13 8.73 5.24 1.56
C HIS A 13 8.77 4.80 3.03
N LYS A 14 8.32 5.64 3.98
CA LYS A 14 8.09 5.22 5.37
C LYS A 14 6.88 4.30 5.49
N ALA A 15 5.84 4.56 4.71
CA ALA A 15 4.61 3.77 4.74
C ALA A 15 4.74 2.42 4.02
N VAL A 16 5.48 2.35 2.92
CA VAL A 16 5.64 1.13 2.11
C VAL A 16 6.96 0.45 2.46
N ASN A 17 6.89 -0.64 3.24
CA ASN A 17 8.06 -1.42 3.67
C ASN A 17 8.23 -2.75 2.88
N MET A 18 7.30 -3.07 1.99
CA MET A 18 7.42 -4.19 1.05
C MET A 18 8.12 -3.73 -0.24
N THR A 19 9.04 -4.54 -0.74
CA THR A 19 9.62 -4.31 -2.07
C THR A 19 8.58 -4.55 -3.16
N ALA A 20 8.82 -4.00 -4.36
CA ALA A 20 7.93 -4.23 -5.50
C ALA A 20 7.74 -5.73 -5.80
N GLN A 21 8.79 -6.54 -5.65
CA GLN A 21 8.72 -7.97 -5.89
C GLN A 21 7.91 -8.71 -4.82
N GLU A 22 8.06 -8.34 -3.54
CA GLU A 22 7.27 -8.94 -2.47
C GLU A 22 5.80 -8.58 -2.58
N LEU A 23 5.51 -7.32 -2.90
CA LEU A 23 4.14 -6.87 -3.11
C LEU A 23 3.51 -7.56 -4.32
N GLU A 24 4.23 -7.74 -5.44
CA GLU A 24 3.72 -8.51 -6.58
C GLU A 24 3.39 -9.96 -6.21
N LYS A 25 4.28 -10.63 -5.46
CA LYS A 25 4.04 -12.00 -4.99
C LYS A 25 2.82 -12.06 -4.09
N TRP A 26 2.68 -11.11 -3.17
CA TRP A 26 1.53 -11.00 -2.29
C TRP A 26 0.23 -10.80 -3.09
N LEU A 27 0.20 -9.87 -4.04
CA LEU A 27 -1.00 -9.59 -4.85
C LEU A 27 -1.43 -10.78 -5.73
N ALA A 28 -0.54 -11.74 -6.00
CA ALA A 28 -0.91 -12.95 -6.73
C ALA A 28 -1.73 -13.95 -5.88
N THR A 29 -1.69 -13.82 -4.55
CA THR A 29 -2.35 -14.73 -3.60
C THR A 29 -3.87 -14.54 -3.56
N ASP A 30 -4.59 -15.56 -3.09
CA ASP A 30 -6.05 -15.48 -2.98
C ASP A 30 -6.47 -14.69 -1.73
N GLU A 31 -5.66 -14.73 -0.68
CA GLU A 31 -5.76 -13.90 0.51
C GLU A 31 -5.81 -12.41 0.12
N SER A 32 -4.87 -11.97 -0.70
CA SER A 32 -4.83 -10.59 -1.21
C SER A 32 -6.09 -10.20 -2.00
N LYS A 33 -6.62 -11.10 -2.83
CA LYS A 33 -7.85 -10.87 -3.62
C LYS A 33 -9.13 -10.93 -2.78
N SER A 34 -9.07 -11.60 -1.63
CA SER A 34 -10.21 -11.81 -0.74
C SER A 34 -10.50 -10.61 0.16
N VAL A 35 -9.51 -9.77 0.45
CA VAL A 35 -9.63 -8.68 1.43
C VAL A 35 -9.80 -7.30 0.79
N GLY A 36 -10.50 -6.42 1.53
CA GLY A 36 -10.71 -5.02 1.17
C GLY A 36 -12.11 -4.70 0.66
N GLN A 37 -12.37 -3.40 0.51
CA GLN A 37 -13.66 -2.90 0.06
C GLN A 37 -13.84 -3.12 -1.45
N LYS A 38 -14.89 -3.87 -1.82
CA LYS A 38 -15.34 -4.10 -3.20
C LYS A 38 -16.64 -3.33 -3.45
N GLN A 39 -16.86 -2.87 -4.69
CA GLN A 39 -18.18 -2.44 -5.15
C GLN A 39 -18.72 -3.52 -6.11
N GLY A 40 -19.54 -4.45 -5.60
CA GLY A 40 -20.01 -5.60 -6.36
C GLY A 40 -18.87 -6.59 -6.68
N ASP A 41 -18.91 -7.19 -7.87
CA ASP A 41 -17.91 -8.18 -8.34
C ASP A 41 -16.59 -7.56 -8.84
N THR A 42 -16.35 -6.29 -8.51
CA THR A 42 -15.13 -5.59 -8.89
C THR A 42 -13.99 -5.86 -7.92
N GLU A 43 -12.77 -5.70 -8.44
CA GLU A 43 -11.55 -5.82 -7.66
C GLU A 43 -11.56 -4.92 -6.41
N ALA A 44 -11.03 -5.42 -5.30
CA ALA A 44 -10.90 -4.65 -4.09
C ALA A 44 -10.01 -3.42 -4.30
N THR A 45 -10.44 -2.27 -3.77
CA THR A 45 -9.70 -0.99 -3.91
C THR A 45 -8.25 -1.11 -3.42
N GLY A 46 -8.03 -1.87 -2.35
CA GLY A 46 -6.68 -2.12 -1.82
C GLY A 46 -5.80 -2.91 -2.78
N HIS A 47 -6.33 -3.98 -3.37
CA HIS A 47 -5.59 -4.79 -4.35
C HIS A 47 -5.21 -3.97 -5.60
N ALA A 48 -6.15 -3.15 -6.09
CA ALA A 48 -5.88 -2.24 -7.21
C ALA A 48 -4.81 -1.20 -6.85
N SER A 49 -4.84 -0.70 -5.61
CA SER A 49 -3.82 0.21 -5.08
C SER A 49 -2.45 -0.47 -5.03
N GLY A 50 -2.39 -1.72 -4.57
CA GLY A 50 -1.15 -2.50 -4.53
C GLY A 50 -0.47 -2.61 -5.89
N ARG A 51 -1.23 -2.90 -6.95
CA ARG A 51 -0.66 -2.92 -8.31
C ARG A 51 -0.11 -1.56 -8.74
N ARG A 52 -0.76 -0.47 -8.33
CA ARG A 52 -0.25 0.88 -8.61
C ARG A 52 1.02 1.17 -7.81
N ILE A 53 1.09 0.76 -6.55
CA ILE A 53 2.30 0.89 -5.71
C ILE A 53 3.48 0.14 -6.34
N VAL A 54 3.28 -1.08 -6.84
CA VAL A 54 4.31 -1.83 -7.59
C VAL A 54 4.86 -1.01 -8.75
N LYS A 55 3.99 -0.38 -9.54
CA LYS A 55 4.41 0.50 -10.63
C LYS A 55 5.22 1.69 -10.10
N LEU A 56 4.74 2.36 -9.07
CA LEU A 56 5.41 3.52 -8.46
C LEU A 56 6.80 3.18 -7.91
N LEU A 57 6.97 2.03 -7.27
CA LEU A 57 8.26 1.56 -6.76
C LEU A 57 9.29 1.29 -7.88
N ARG A 58 8.83 1.12 -9.13
CA ARG A 58 9.67 0.93 -10.32
C ARG A 58 9.84 2.21 -11.15
N THR A 59 9.07 3.25 -10.87
CA THR A 59 9.12 4.52 -11.60
C THR A 59 10.26 5.39 -11.04
N LYS A 60 11.06 5.99 -11.94
CA LYS A 60 12.08 6.95 -11.53
C LYS A 60 11.42 8.25 -11.08
N ARG A 61 12.04 8.95 -10.13
CA ARG A 61 11.52 10.23 -9.62
C ARG A 61 11.25 11.28 -10.72
N SER A 62 12.07 11.31 -11.77
CA SER A 62 11.90 12.21 -12.93
C SER A 62 10.63 11.96 -13.72
N ASP A 63 10.07 10.75 -13.62
CA ASP A 63 8.96 10.28 -14.43
C ASP A 63 7.65 10.27 -13.62
N LEU A 64 7.70 10.70 -12.35
CA LEU A 64 6.52 10.80 -11.48
C LEU A 64 5.65 11.99 -11.88
N THR A 65 4.35 11.73 -11.95
CA THR A 65 3.34 12.74 -12.26
C THR A 65 2.67 13.27 -10.99
N GLY A 66 1.94 14.38 -11.10
CA GLY A 66 1.12 14.90 -9.99
C GLY A 66 0.13 13.87 -9.44
N ASP A 67 -0.44 13.03 -10.31
CA ASP A 67 -1.34 11.94 -9.91
C ASP A 67 -0.63 10.85 -9.11
N ASP A 68 0.64 10.61 -9.39
CA ASP A 68 1.46 9.64 -8.66
C ASP A 68 1.74 10.14 -7.24
N TYR A 69 2.10 11.41 -7.10
CA TYR A 69 2.22 12.03 -5.77
C TYR A 69 0.89 12.04 -5.02
N ALA A 70 -0.24 12.30 -5.69
CA ALA A 70 -1.56 12.21 -5.06
C ALA A 70 -1.85 10.79 -4.56
N HIS A 71 -1.49 9.76 -5.32
CA HIS A 71 -1.63 8.38 -4.90
C HIS A 71 -0.70 8.02 -3.74
N MET A 72 0.56 8.47 -3.76
CA MET A 72 1.52 8.29 -2.66
C MET A 72 0.99 8.84 -1.33
N ARG A 73 0.39 10.05 -1.34
CA ARG A 73 -0.27 10.61 -0.15
C ARG A 73 -1.43 9.76 0.33
N LYS A 74 -2.24 9.24 -0.60
CA LYS A 74 -3.34 8.34 -0.26
C LYS A 74 -2.84 7.07 0.42
N VAL A 75 -1.75 6.49 -0.08
CA VAL A 75 -1.11 5.28 0.48
C VAL A 75 -0.58 5.56 1.88
N ALA A 76 0.23 6.60 2.05
CA ALA A 76 0.78 6.96 3.36
C ALA A 76 -0.32 7.23 4.40
N GLY A 77 -1.36 7.98 4.01
CA GLY A 77 -2.51 8.25 4.87
C GLY A 77 -3.31 6.99 5.21
N TYR A 78 -3.51 6.08 4.25
CA TYR A 78 -4.19 4.82 4.50
C TYR A 78 -3.41 3.95 5.49
N ALA A 79 -2.13 3.69 5.23
CA ALA A 79 -1.28 2.86 6.08
C ALA A 79 -1.24 3.40 7.52
N SER A 80 -1.01 4.70 7.69
CA SER A 80 -0.99 5.34 9.02
C SER A 80 -2.30 5.15 9.79
N ARG A 81 -3.45 5.40 9.16
CA ARG A 81 -4.76 5.22 9.81
C ARG A 81 -5.06 3.76 10.13
N HIS A 82 -4.71 2.84 9.23
CA HIS A 82 -4.97 1.41 9.45
C HIS A 82 -4.06 0.84 10.55
N LEU A 83 -2.80 1.28 10.61
CA LEU A 83 -1.87 0.93 11.69
C LEU A 83 -2.36 1.38 13.06
N ALA A 84 -2.94 2.59 13.15
CA ALA A 84 -3.55 3.08 14.39
C ALA A 84 -4.74 2.23 14.88
N GLN A 85 -5.35 1.44 14.00
CA GLN A 85 -6.47 0.54 14.28
C GLN A 85 -6.02 -0.90 14.51
N ARG A 86 -4.76 -1.12 14.89
CA ARG A 86 -4.21 -2.46 15.11
C ARG A 86 -5.07 -3.27 16.10
N PRO A 87 -5.56 -4.46 15.71
CA PRO A 87 -6.33 -5.30 16.60
C PRO A 87 -5.44 -5.87 17.72
N LYS A 88 -6.07 -6.22 18.85
CA LYS A 88 -5.40 -6.91 19.95
C LYS A 88 -5.25 -8.40 19.60
N GLY A 89 -4.12 -8.99 19.95
CA GLY A 89 -3.84 -10.41 19.73
C GLY A 89 -2.93 -10.66 18.53
N ASP A 90 -2.97 -11.90 18.03
CA ASP A 90 -2.24 -12.33 16.85
C ASP A 90 -2.83 -11.67 15.59
N ILE A 91 -1.95 -11.20 14.72
CA ILE A 91 -2.29 -10.46 13.51
C ILE A 91 -1.82 -11.18 12.24
N ASP A 92 -1.06 -12.28 12.36
CA ASP A 92 -0.33 -12.88 11.25
C ASP A 92 -1.27 -13.30 10.12
N ASP A 93 -2.40 -13.91 10.45
CA ASP A 93 -3.43 -14.32 9.49
C ASP A 93 -4.72 -13.51 9.63
N SER A 94 -4.58 -12.18 9.76
CA SER A 94 -5.72 -11.29 9.93
C SER A 94 -6.07 -10.54 8.64
N PRO A 95 -7.38 -10.31 8.35
CA PRO A 95 -7.81 -9.42 7.29
C PRO A 95 -7.23 -8.00 7.41
N TRP A 96 -6.96 -7.57 8.64
CA TRP A 96 -6.30 -6.28 8.93
C TRP A 96 -4.88 -6.23 8.36
N ARG A 97 -4.05 -7.25 8.63
CA ARG A 97 -2.69 -7.35 8.09
C ARG A 97 -2.73 -7.48 6.57
N TYR A 98 -3.57 -8.37 6.05
CA TYR A 98 -3.67 -8.61 4.61
C TYR A 98 -4.10 -7.35 3.85
N SER A 99 -5.00 -6.55 4.44
CA SER A 99 -5.37 -5.25 3.89
C SER A 99 -4.20 -4.28 3.90
N LEU A 100 -3.39 -4.20 4.96
CA LEU A 100 -2.16 -3.40 4.98
C LEU A 100 -1.15 -3.85 3.91
N MET A 101 -0.99 -5.16 3.73
CA MET A 101 -0.08 -5.73 2.73
C MET A 101 -0.54 -5.40 1.30
N ASN A 102 -1.85 -5.34 1.03
CA ASN A 102 -2.38 -4.82 -0.24
C ASN A 102 -1.96 -3.37 -0.52
N TRP A 103 -1.63 -2.61 0.52
CA TRP A 103 -1.12 -1.24 0.42
C TRP A 103 0.40 -1.16 0.58
N GLY A 104 1.12 -2.28 0.45
CA GLY A 104 2.58 -2.34 0.47
C GLY A 104 3.20 -2.23 1.86
N HIS A 105 2.40 -2.35 2.93
CA HIS A 105 2.89 -2.35 4.31
C HIS A 105 2.67 -3.72 4.96
N ASP A 106 3.74 -4.38 5.37
CA ASP A 106 3.67 -5.57 6.22
C ASP A 106 4.05 -5.20 7.66
N PRO A 107 3.08 -5.17 8.60
CA PRO A 107 3.32 -4.80 10.00
C PRO A 107 4.10 -5.86 10.82
N THR A 108 4.39 -7.03 10.24
CA THR A 108 5.26 -8.06 10.84
C THR A 108 6.70 -7.95 10.32
N LYS A 109 6.97 -7.03 9.40
CA LYS A 109 8.29 -6.78 8.83
C LYS A 109 9.00 -5.71 9.65
N SER A 110 10.25 -6.01 10.04
CA SER A 110 11.14 -5.10 10.78
C SER A 110 11.87 -4.13 9.86
#